data_AF-A0A660MBJ4-F1
#
_entry.id   AF-A0A660MBJ4-F1
#
_cell.length_a   1.000
_cell.length_b   1.000
_cell.length_c   1.000
_cell.angle_alpha   90.00
_cell.angle_beta   90.00
_cell.angle_gamma   90.00
#
_symmetry.space_group_name_H-M   'P 1'
#
loop_
_entity.id
_entity.type
_entity.pdbx_description
1 polymer ?
#
loop_
_entity_poly.entity_id
_entity_poly.type
_entity_poly.pdbx_seq_one_letter_code
_entity_poly.pdbx_strand_id
1 'polypeptide(L)'
;GTAIGWRKILYKLQGTSHVATLDRSPGLAQFPEVDTQALSPTRRKVIQLTMAEFAAQPAGTKYSQGAHEAWCADFVSWTMQQAGAPLKNPHTGSWRIPGTFTLREYYESADRFKPADSGYQPRPGDVAIYRASPVFGDHTHIVLR
;
A
#
# COMPACT_ATOMS: atom_id res chain seq x y z
N GLY A 1 -41.40 14.64 3.46
CA GLY A 1 -40.92 15.40 4.63
C GLY A 1 -41.04 14.49 5.84
N THR A 2 -40.18 14.52 6.84
CA THR A 2 -39.20 15.53 7.24
C THR A 2 -38.18 14.85 8.15
N ALA A 3 -36.92 15.27 8.07
CA ALA A 3 -35.83 14.79 8.91
C ALA A 3 -36.06 15.15 10.39
N ILE A 4 -35.76 14.20 11.28
CA ILE A 4 -35.58 14.37 12.73
C ILE A 4 -34.40 13.43 13.03
N GLY A 5 -33.22 13.82 13.47
CA GLY A 5 -32.78 14.95 14.29
C GLY A 5 -31.71 14.38 15.22
N TRP A 6 -30.57 13.93 14.68
CA TRP A 6 -29.50 13.29 15.45
C TRP A 6 -28.61 14.34 16.15
N ARG A 7 -29.21 15.06 17.11
CA ARG A 7 -28.48 15.79 18.15
C ARG A 7 -28.79 15.13 19.49
N LYS A 8 -28.06 14.08 19.85
CA LYS A 8 -27.80 13.61 21.25
C LYS A 8 -27.02 12.29 21.31
N ILE A 9 -25.83 12.21 20.72
CA ILE A 9 -24.82 11.21 21.14
C ILE A 9 -23.41 11.83 21.02
N LEU A 10 -23.20 13.00 21.63
CA LEU A 10 -21.91 13.71 21.61
C LEU A 10 -21.17 13.74 22.96
N TYR A 11 -21.61 12.99 23.98
CA TYR A 11 -20.88 12.96 25.26
C TYR A 11 -20.88 11.56 25.84
N LYS A 12 -19.83 10.79 25.53
CA LYS A 12 -19.19 9.71 26.32
C LYS A 12 -18.51 8.68 25.42
N LEU A 13 -17.49 9.11 24.69
CA LEU A 13 -16.37 8.26 24.27
C LEU A 13 -15.07 9.09 24.32
N GLN A 14 -14.85 9.78 25.45
CA GLN A 14 -13.51 10.24 25.82
C GLN A 14 -12.86 9.11 26.63
N GLY A 15 -12.40 8.10 25.91
CA GLY A 15 -11.73 6.93 26.46
C GLY A 15 -10.85 6.34 25.37
N THR A 16 -9.58 6.74 25.38
CA THR A 16 -8.48 6.16 24.60
C THR A 16 -8.70 6.08 23.09
N SER A 17 -8.76 7.25 22.44
CA SER A 17 -8.34 7.34 21.05
C SER A 17 -6.80 7.20 21.03
N HIS A 18 -6.29 5.97 20.96
CA HIS A 18 -5.02 5.75 20.29
C HIS A 18 -5.27 5.99 18.80
N VAL A 19 -5.42 7.27 18.44
CA VAL A 19 -5.12 7.73 17.10
C VAL A 19 -3.66 7.32 16.93
N ALA A 20 -3.41 6.31 16.11
CA ALA A 20 -2.09 6.16 15.54
C ALA A 20 -1.84 7.49 14.82
N THR A 21 -1.11 8.37 15.47
CA THR A 21 -0.68 9.65 14.91
C THR A 21 0.14 9.25 13.69
N LEU A 22 -0.49 9.26 12.52
CA LEU A 22 0.25 9.34 11.28
C LEU A 22 0.96 10.67 11.39
N ASP A 23 2.24 10.61 11.74
CA ASP A 23 3.08 11.76 11.90
C ASP A 23 3.04 12.56 10.59
N ARG A 24 2.34 13.69 10.62
CA ARG A 24 2.26 14.68 9.53
C ARG A 24 3.25 15.82 9.78
N SER A 25 4.18 15.67 10.73
CA SER A 25 5.26 16.64 10.90
C SER A 25 6.16 16.59 9.67
N PRO A 26 6.66 17.74 9.17
CA PRO A 26 7.76 17.77 8.20
C PRO A 26 9.09 17.40 8.88
N GLY A 27 9.07 16.40 9.75
CA GLY A 27 10.27 15.66 10.12
C GLY A 27 10.64 14.83 8.91
N LEU A 28 11.92 14.81 8.56
CA LEU A 28 12.45 13.92 7.53
C LEU A 28 11.98 12.51 7.86
N ALA A 29 10.92 12.04 7.20
CA ALA A 29 10.44 10.68 7.39
C ALA A 29 11.67 9.79 7.15
N GLN A 30 12.04 9.01 8.15
CA GLN A 30 13.20 8.14 8.04
C GLN A 30 12.71 6.80 7.50
N PHE A 31 13.42 6.23 6.54
CA PHE A 31 13.15 4.86 6.12
C PHE A 31 13.37 3.93 7.32
N PRO A 32 12.39 3.11 7.72
CA PRO A 32 12.54 2.26 8.90
C PRO A 32 13.66 1.24 8.69
N GLU A 33 14.34 0.85 9.76
CA GLU A 33 15.25 -0.28 9.73
C GLU A 33 14.45 -1.56 9.52
N VAL A 34 14.82 -2.32 8.48
CA VAL A 34 14.20 -3.60 8.13
C VAL A 34 15.29 -4.66 8.16
N ASP A 35 15.11 -5.71 8.96
CA ASP A 35 15.99 -6.87 8.90
C ASP A 35 15.81 -7.58 7.55
N THR A 36 16.80 -7.43 6.67
CA THR A 36 16.80 -8.04 5.35
C THR A 36 17.56 -9.37 5.28
N GLN A 37 18.23 -9.78 6.36
CA GLN A 37 19.06 -10.98 6.39
C GLN A 37 18.19 -12.25 6.30
N ALA A 38 17.07 -12.27 7.01
CA ALA A 38 16.10 -13.36 7.00
C ALA A 38 15.14 -13.35 5.79
N LEU A 39 15.18 -12.30 4.96
CA LEU A 39 14.28 -12.17 3.82
C LEU A 39 14.77 -12.97 2.61
N SER A 40 13.81 -13.50 1.83
CA SER A 40 14.11 -14.08 0.52
C SER A 40 14.78 -13.05 -0.40
N PRO A 41 15.56 -13.48 -1.41
CA PRO A 41 16.24 -12.57 -2.33
C PRO A 41 15.30 -11.54 -2.97
N THR A 42 14.10 -11.96 -3.37
CA THR A 42 13.07 -11.07 -3.93
C THR A 42 12.60 -10.04 -2.91
N ARG A 43 12.25 -10.44 -1.68
CA ARG A 43 11.81 -9.49 -0.64
C ARG A 43 12.90 -8.50 -0.28
N ARG A 44 14.14 -8.96 -0.15
CA ARG A 44 15.30 -8.10 0.06
C ARG A 44 15.42 -7.06 -1.05
N LYS A 45 15.25 -7.46 -2.31
CA LYS A 45 15.31 -6.53 -3.45
C LYS A 45 14.15 -5.53 -3.45
N VAL A 46 12.94 -5.96 -3.11
CA VAL A 46 11.78 -5.06 -2.92
C VAL A 46 12.09 -3.99 -1.88
N ILE A 47 12.58 -4.38 -0.70
CA ILE A 47 12.93 -3.42 0.38
C ILE A 47 14.04 -2.46 -0.07
N GLN A 48 15.10 -2.95 -0.72
CA GLN A 48 16.17 -2.11 -1.24
C GLN A 48 15.69 -1.08 -2.28
N LEU A 49 14.78 -1.47 -3.17
CA LEU A 49 14.18 -0.57 -4.15
C LEU A 49 13.31 0.48 -3.45
N THR A 50 12.44 0.06 -2.54
CA THR A 50 11.59 1.01 -1.79
C THR A 50 12.42 2.00 -0.98
N MET A 51 13.56 1.57 -0.41
CA MET A 51 14.52 2.46 0.27
C MET A 51 15.16 3.47 -0.69
N ALA A 52 15.60 3.02 -1.87
CA ALA A 52 16.20 3.91 -2.88
C ALA A 52 15.20 4.93 -3.42
N GLU A 53 13.97 4.49 -3.71
CA GLU A 53 12.90 5.37 -4.19
C GLU A 53 12.45 6.37 -3.13
N PHE A 54 12.43 5.94 -1.86
CA PHE A 54 12.19 6.83 -0.73
C PHE A 54 13.28 7.90 -0.58
N ALA A 55 14.55 7.56 -0.81
CA ALA A 55 15.63 8.56 -0.78
C ALA A 55 15.57 9.52 -1.98
N ALA A 56 15.19 9.02 -3.17
CA ALA A 56 15.18 9.79 -4.41
C ALA A 56 13.95 10.70 -4.58
N GLN A 57 12.80 10.36 -3.96
CA GLN A 57 11.53 11.10 -4.06
C GLN A 57 11.14 11.49 -5.50
N PRO A 58 11.13 10.55 -6.48
CA PRO A 58 10.77 10.89 -7.84
C PRO A 58 9.27 11.16 -7.99
N ALA A 59 8.90 11.85 -9.07
CA ALA A 59 7.50 12.04 -9.43
C ALA A 59 6.82 10.70 -9.75
N GLY A 60 5.53 10.59 -9.41
CA GLY A 60 4.72 9.39 -9.67
C GLY A 60 4.65 8.98 -11.14
N THR A 61 4.85 9.93 -12.06
CA THR A 61 4.95 9.69 -13.51
C THR A 61 6.07 8.73 -13.89
N LYS A 62 7.09 8.56 -13.05
CA LYS A 62 8.11 7.50 -13.22
C LYS A 62 7.48 6.10 -13.22
N TYR A 63 6.54 5.85 -12.32
CA TYR A 63 5.93 4.52 -12.13
C TYR A 63 4.78 4.29 -13.11
N SER A 64 3.98 5.33 -13.37
CA SER A 64 2.82 5.30 -14.27
C SER A 64 3.18 5.50 -15.76
N GLN A 65 4.46 5.35 -16.13
CA GLN A 65 4.95 5.51 -17.51
C GLN A 65 4.55 6.86 -18.16
N GLY A 66 4.62 7.95 -17.39
CA GLY A 66 4.30 9.30 -17.84
C GLY A 66 2.84 9.73 -17.64
N ALA A 67 1.95 8.83 -17.21
CA ALA A 67 0.54 9.18 -16.98
C ALA A 67 0.37 10.01 -15.70
N HIS A 68 -0.50 11.02 -15.75
CA HIS A 68 -0.87 11.86 -14.60
C HIS A 68 -2.06 11.23 -13.86
N GLU A 69 -1.78 10.25 -13.00
CA GLU A 69 -2.78 9.50 -12.25
C GLU A 69 -2.30 9.14 -10.83
N ALA A 70 -3.20 8.53 -10.04
CA ALA A 70 -2.81 7.95 -8.75
C ALA A 70 -1.89 6.75 -8.99
N TRP A 71 -0.65 6.84 -8.52
CA TRP A 71 0.43 5.93 -8.90
C TRP A 71 0.74 4.83 -7.87
N CYS A 72 -0.07 4.69 -6.81
CA CYS A 72 0.24 3.76 -5.72
C CYS A 72 0.34 2.29 -6.19
N ALA A 73 -0.56 1.85 -7.08
CA ALA A 73 -0.50 0.52 -7.66
C ALA A 73 0.59 0.40 -8.73
N ASP A 74 0.83 1.46 -9.53
CA ASP A 74 1.96 1.51 -10.45
C ASP A 74 3.30 1.35 -9.75
N PHE A 75 3.48 2.01 -8.60
CA PHE A 75 4.68 1.88 -7.77
C PHE A 75 4.90 0.43 -7.34
N VAL A 76 3.86 -0.24 -6.83
CA VAL A 76 3.94 -1.66 -6.46
C VAL A 76 4.30 -2.53 -7.67
N SER A 77 3.60 -2.36 -8.79
CA SER A 77 3.88 -3.10 -10.03
C SER A 77 5.31 -2.88 -10.51
N TRP A 78 5.78 -1.63 -10.48
CA TRP A 78 7.13 -1.27 -10.88
C TRP A 78 8.17 -1.88 -9.94
N THR A 79 7.97 -1.79 -8.62
CA THR A 79 8.89 -2.38 -7.63
C THR A 79 8.99 -3.90 -7.81
N MET A 80 7.85 -4.57 -8.02
CA MET A 80 7.81 -6.02 -8.24
C MET A 80 8.48 -6.42 -9.56
N GLN A 81 8.29 -5.65 -10.64
CA GLN A 81 9.02 -5.81 -11.91
C GLN A 81 10.54 -5.67 -11.70
N GLN A 82 11.00 -4.62 -11.03
CA GLN A 82 12.43 -4.37 -10.78
C GLN A 82 13.04 -5.38 -9.81
N ALA A 83 12.23 -6.01 -8.94
CA ALA A 83 12.66 -7.07 -8.04
C ALA A 83 12.73 -8.45 -8.70
N GLY A 84 12.46 -8.55 -10.01
CA GLY A 84 12.46 -9.81 -10.75
C GLY A 84 11.23 -10.70 -10.50
N ALA A 85 10.17 -10.14 -9.92
CA ALA A 85 8.91 -10.83 -9.65
C ALA A 85 7.73 -10.08 -10.29
N PRO A 86 7.72 -9.92 -11.62
CA PRO A 86 6.74 -9.09 -12.30
C PRO A 86 5.31 -9.58 -12.02
N LEU A 87 4.42 -8.63 -11.76
CA LEU A 87 2.99 -8.91 -11.69
C LEU A 87 2.46 -9.13 -13.11
N LYS A 88 1.22 -9.61 -13.23
CA LYS A 88 0.57 -9.77 -14.54
C LYS A 88 -0.83 -9.18 -14.48
N ASN A 89 -1.04 -8.08 -15.18
CA ASN A 89 -2.35 -7.46 -15.30
C ASN A 89 -3.32 -8.47 -15.92
N PRO A 90 -4.41 -8.83 -15.23
CA PRO A 90 -5.35 -9.86 -15.70
C PRO A 90 -6.08 -9.44 -16.99
N HIS A 91 -6.20 -8.13 -17.26
CA HIS A 91 -6.94 -7.61 -18.41
C HIS A 91 -6.05 -7.36 -19.64
N THR A 92 -4.74 -7.10 -19.45
CA THR A 92 -3.83 -6.74 -20.55
C THR A 92 -2.61 -7.65 -20.69
N GLY A 93 -2.31 -8.48 -19.69
CA GLY A 93 -1.11 -9.30 -19.62
C GLY A 93 0.19 -8.52 -19.34
N SER A 94 0.14 -7.18 -19.29
CA SER A 94 1.29 -6.32 -18.96
C SER A 94 1.71 -6.47 -17.50
N TRP A 95 2.94 -6.11 -17.15
CA TRP A 95 3.39 -6.07 -15.76
C TRP A 95 2.75 -4.93 -14.95
N ARG A 96 2.35 -3.86 -15.65
CA ARG A 96 1.80 -2.65 -15.04
C ARG A 96 0.32 -2.84 -14.67
N ILE A 97 0.02 -2.58 -13.41
CA ILE A 97 -1.33 -2.60 -12.85
C ILE A 97 -1.60 -1.24 -12.20
N PRO A 98 -2.30 -0.32 -12.88
CA PRO A 98 -2.45 1.07 -12.41
C PRO A 98 -3.51 1.23 -11.30
N GLY A 99 -4.41 0.25 -11.14
CA GLY A 99 -5.52 0.30 -10.19
C GLY A 99 -5.37 -0.68 -9.03
N THR A 100 -5.69 -0.24 -7.81
CA THR A 100 -5.72 -1.09 -6.60
C THR A 100 -6.73 -2.23 -6.72
N PHE A 101 -7.85 -1.99 -7.40
CA PHE A 101 -8.86 -3.01 -7.69
C PHE A 101 -8.27 -4.14 -8.54
N THR A 102 -7.68 -3.82 -9.68
CA THR A 102 -7.03 -4.81 -10.55
C THR A 102 -5.82 -5.47 -9.89
N LEU A 103 -5.11 -4.77 -9.02
CA LEU A 103 -4.02 -5.34 -8.24
C LEU A 103 -4.53 -6.43 -7.29
N ARG A 104 -5.68 -6.20 -6.64
CA ARG A 104 -6.34 -7.23 -5.83
C ARG A 104 -6.76 -8.43 -6.69
N GLU A 105 -7.40 -8.21 -7.83
CA GLU A 105 -7.80 -9.29 -8.75
C GLU A 105 -6.61 -10.17 -9.17
N TYR A 106 -5.44 -9.55 -9.40
CA TYR A 106 -4.21 -10.30 -9.66
C TYR A 106 -3.81 -11.18 -8.46
N TYR A 107 -3.78 -10.64 -7.24
CA TYR A 107 -3.38 -11.43 -6.08
C TYR A 107 -4.39 -12.54 -5.75
N GLU A 108 -5.68 -12.31 -5.99
CA GLU A 108 -6.73 -13.33 -5.84
C GLU A 108 -6.55 -14.45 -6.88
N SER A 109 -6.38 -14.09 -8.16
CA SER A 109 -6.21 -15.09 -9.23
C SER A 109 -4.89 -15.87 -9.14
N ALA A 110 -3.87 -15.31 -8.50
CA ALA A 110 -2.59 -15.97 -8.23
C ALA A 110 -2.58 -16.79 -6.91
N ASP A 111 -3.71 -16.91 -6.20
CA ASP A 111 -3.82 -17.55 -4.87
C ASP A 111 -2.84 -16.97 -3.82
N ARG A 112 -2.58 -15.67 -3.93
CA ARG A 112 -1.63 -14.92 -3.08
C ARG A 112 -2.33 -13.87 -2.22
N PHE A 113 -3.62 -13.64 -2.42
CA PHE A 113 -4.40 -12.70 -1.63
C PHE A 113 -4.71 -13.28 -0.23
N LYS A 114 -4.42 -12.52 0.81
CA LYS A 114 -4.78 -12.85 2.20
C LYS A 114 -5.74 -11.79 2.73
N PRO A 115 -7.01 -12.14 3.01
CA PRO A 115 -7.95 -11.22 3.66
C PRO A 115 -7.44 -10.72 5.01
N ALA A 116 -7.83 -9.51 5.41
CA ALA A 116 -7.38 -8.89 6.67
C ALA A 116 -7.80 -9.69 7.91
N ASP A 117 -8.90 -10.44 7.83
CA ASP A 117 -9.46 -11.31 8.86
C ASP A 117 -8.95 -12.76 8.80
N SER A 118 -8.01 -13.07 7.89
CA SER A 118 -7.46 -14.43 7.72
C SER A 118 -6.48 -14.87 8.81
N GLY A 119 -6.08 -13.95 9.71
CA GLY A 119 -5.02 -14.18 10.69
C GLY A 119 -3.59 -14.17 10.11
N TYR A 120 -3.43 -13.94 8.80
CA TYR A 120 -2.12 -13.75 8.19
C TYR A 120 -1.47 -12.46 8.70
N GLN A 121 -0.23 -12.56 9.20
CA GLN A 121 0.57 -11.40 9.56
C GLN A 121 1.40 -10.96 8.36
N PRO A 122 1.21 -9.72 7.86
CA PRO A 122 2.03 -9.18 6.78
C PRO A 122 3.51 -9.18 7.14
N ARG A 123 4.35 -9.49 6.16
CA ARG A 123 5.80 -9.51 6.29
C ARG A 123 6.44 -8.43 5.42
N PRO A 124 7.66 -7.97 5.76
CA PRO A 124 8.38 -7.02 4.91
C PRO A 124 8.45 -7.48 3.44
N GLY A 125 8.07 -6.59 2.53
CA GLY A 125 7.94 -6.85 1.10
C GLY A 125 6.57 -7.40 0.65
N ASP A 126 5.63 -7.62 1.56
CA ASP A 126 4.22 -7.84 1.19
C ASP A 126 3.58 -6.56 0.66
N VAL A 127 2.44 -6.71 0.00
CA VAL A 127 1.63 -5.59 -0.52
C VAL A 127 0.36 -5.49 0.31
N ALA A 128 0.16 -4.35 0.96
CA ALA A 128 -1.07 -4.04 1.66
C ALA A 128 -2.01 -3.29 0.72
N ILE A 129 -3.23 -3.79 0.53
CA ILE A 129 -4.24 -3.20 -0.37
C ILE A 129 -5.45 -2.76 0.46
N TYR A 130 -5.81 -1.49 0.34
CA TYR A 130 -6.94 -0.86 1.01
C TYR A 130 -8.03 -0.55 0.01
N ARG A 131 -9.27 -0.78 0.42
CA ARG A 131 -10.47 -0.36 -0.30
C ARG A 131 -11.35 0.44 0.64
N ALA A 132 -11.80 1.61 0.19
CA ALA A 132 -12.66 2.52 0.96
C ALA A 132 -12.15 2.79 2.39
N SER A 133 -10.83 2.87 2.58
CA SER A 133 -10.26 3.21 3.89
C SER A 133 -10.67 4.63 4.29
N PRO A 134 -11.14 4.86 5.54
CA PRO A 134 -11.48 6.21 6.01
C PRO A 134 -10.26 7.14 6.07
N VAL A 135 -9.04 6.57 6.07
CA VAL A 135 -7.77 7.31 6.15
C VAL A 135 -7.12 7.48 4.78
N PHE A 136 -7.18 6.45 3.93
CA PHE A 136 -6.41 6.38 2.68
C PHE A 136 -7.26 6.29 1.41
N GLY A 137 -8.58 6.10 1.52
CA GLY A 137 -9.42 5.72 0.38
C GLY A 137 -8.99 4.36 -0.20
N ASP A 138 -8.98 4.27 -1.52
CA ASP A 138 -8.39 3.15 -2.24
C ASP A 138 -6.87 3.39 -2.36
N HIS A 139 -6.08 2.51 -1.76
CA HIS A 139 -4.62 2.71 -1.70
C HIS A 139 -3.87 1.38 -1.61
N THR A 140 -2.60 1.38 -1.96
CA THR A 140 -1.72 0.23 -1.76
C THR A 140 -0.30 0.69 -1.44
N HIS A 141 0.43 -0.11 -0.66
CA HIS A 141 1.84 0.14 -0.36
C HIS A 141 2.61 -1.16 -0.10
N ILE A 142 3.95 -1.06 -0.11
CA ILE A 142 4.86 -2.13 0.30
C ILE A 142 5.00 -2.11 1.83
N VAL A 143 4.73 -3.25 2.47
CA VAL A 143 4.89 -3.43 3.92
C VAL A 143 6.38 -3.44 4.26
N LEU A 144 6.78 -2.63 5.25
CA LEU A 144 8.17 -2.56 5.73
C LEU A 144 8.35 -3.21 7.10
N ARG A 145 7.30 -3.23 7.93
CA ARG A 145 7.27 -3.78 9.29
C ARG A 145 5.83 -4.13 9.69
#